data_AF-K6TQG3-F1
#
_entry.id   AF-K6TQG3-F1
#
_cell.length_a   1.000
_cell.length_b   1.000
_cell.length_c   1.000
_cell.angle_alpha   90.00
_cell.angle_beta   90.00
_cell.angle_gamma   90.00
#
_symmetry.space_group_name_H-M   'P 1'
#
loop_
_entity.id
_entity.type
_entity.pdbx_description
1 polymer ?
#
loop_
_entity_poly.entity_id
_entity_poly.type
_entity_poly.pdbx_seq_one_letter_code
_entity_poly.pdbx_strand_id
1 'polypeptide(L)'
;MNSINSGKIDAGIVDSTEVNYLLNHKNFSLRTLKDYTPEIHGNIGIAVEKNDISLLNALNEKINEMKADGTLYAILRQNGLDKSNMP
;
A
#
# COMPACT_ATOMS: atom_id res chain seq x y z
N MET A 1 -10.65 -5.08 10.68
CA MET A 1 -9.71 -5.05 11.83
C MET A 1 -10.38 -5.24 13.19
N ASN A 2 -11.28 -4.36 13.66
CA ASN A 2 -11.86 -4.46 15.01
C ASN A 2 -12.53 -5.81 15.34
N SER A 3 -13.33 -6.37 14.42
CA SER A 3 -13.97 -7.68 14.64
C SER A 3 -12.96 -8.80 14.86
N ILE A 4 -11.87 -8.80 14.07
CA ILE A 4 -10.75 -9.75 14.22
C ILE A 4 -10.04 -9.51 15.56
N ASN A 5 -9.71 -8.25 15.87
CA ASN A 5 -9.05 -7.88 17.12
C ASN A 5 -9.86 -8.23 18.38
N SER A 6 -11.20 -8.22 18.27
CA SER A 6 -12.11 -8.60 19.36
C SER A 6 -12.44 -10.10 19.42
N GLY A 7 -11.91 -10.92 18.52
CA GLY A 7 -12.16 -12.36 18.47
C GLY A 7 -13.54 -12.76 17.91
N LYS A 8 -14.26 -11.85 17.23
CA LYS A 8 -15.54 -12.18 16.54
C LYS A 8 -15.32 -12.91 15.22
N ILE A 9 -14.13 -12.78 14.65
CA ILE A 9 -13.70 -13.37 13.38
C ILE A 9 -12.25 -13.83 13.58
N ASP A 10 -11.90 -15.02 13.10
CA ASP A 10 -10.56 -15.59 13.29
C ASP A 10 -9.49 -14.96 12.41
N ALA A 11 -9.83 -14.61 11.16
CA ALA A 11 -8.92 -14.02 10.18
C ALA A 11 -9.66 -13.18 9.12
N GLY A 12 -8.92 -12.34 8.39
CA GLY A 12 -9.44 -11.59 7.26
C GLY A 12 -8.37 -11.39 6.18
N ILE A 13 -8.82 -11.22 4.95
CA ILE A 13 -7.96 -10.91 3.80
C ILE A 13 -8.21 -9.45 3.44
N VAL A 14 -7.13 -8.67 3.36
CA VAL A 14 -7.14 -7.22 3.10
C VAL A 14 -5.92 -6.91 2.25
N ASP A 15 -5.99 -5.82 1.48
CA ASP A 15 -4.83 -5.28 0.77
C ASP A 15 -3.64 -5.06 1.72
N SER A 16 -2.43 -5.41 1.26
CA SER A 16 -1.21 -5.34 2.06
C SER A 16 -0.88 -3.90 2.49
N THR A 17 -1.19 -2.93 1.64
CA THR A 17 -0.97 -1.51 1.90
C THR A 17 -1.83 -1.03 3.07
N GLU A 18 -3.13 -1.37 3.03
CA GLU A 18 -4.08 -0.97 4.07
C GLU A 18 -3.76 -1.65 5.41
N VAL A 19 -3.50 -2.96 5.41
CA VAL A 19 -3.22 -3.67 6.67
C VAL A 19 -1.92 -3.20 7.31
N ASN A 20 -0.86 -2.98 6.53
CA ASN A 20 0.42 -2.50 7.04
C ASN A 20 0.28 -1.08 7.61
N TYR A 21 -0.42 -0.18 6.90
CA TYR A 21 -0.71 1.15 7.41
C TYR A 21 -1.49 1.11 8.74
N LEU A 22 -2.56 0.31 8.81
CA LEU A 22 -3.38 0.22 10.02
C LEU A 22 -2.62 -0.39 11.20
N LEU A 23 -1.82 -1.43 10.98
CA LEU A 23 -0.97 -2.03 12.02
C LEU A 23 0.13 -1.07 12.50
N ASN A 24 0.61 -0.17 11.63
CA ASN A 24 1.61 0.83 12.00
C ASN A 24 1.04 2.00 12.82
N HIS A 25 -0.24 2.34 12.65
CA HIS A 25 -0.85 3.54 13.26
C HIS A 25 -1.88 3.25 14.35
N LYS A 26 -2.32 2.01 14.52
CA LYS A 26 -3.34 1.63 15.51
C LYS A 26 -2.86 0.49 16.40
N ASN A 27 -3.32 0.49 17.64
CA ASN A 27 -3.02 -0.55 18.61
C ASN A 27 -3.94 -1.77 18.40
N PHE A 28 -3.53 -2.66 17.50
CA PHE A 28 -4.14 -3.97 17.31
C PHE A 28 -3.22 -5.08 17.81
N SER A 29 -3.78 -6.09 18.46
CA SER A 29 -3.08 -7.34 18.78
C SER A 29 -3.21 -8.34 17.62
N LEU A 30 -2.88 -7.88 16.41
CA LEU A 30 -3.01 -8.61 15.15
C LEU A 30 -1.67 -8.66 14.42
N ARG A 31 -1.51 -9.64 13.52
CA ARG A 31 -0.35 -9.77 12.63
C ARG A 31 -0.76 -10.29 11.26
N THR A 32 0.00 -9.92 10.23
CA THR A 32 -0.10 -10.54 8.91
C THR A 32 0.57 -11.92 8.93
N LEU A 33 -0.03 -12.91 8.27
CA LEU A 33 0.56 -14.24 8.10
C LEU A 33 1.73 -14.15 7.09
N LYS A 34 2.89 -14.67 7.47
CA LYS A 34 4.11 -14.59 6.65
C LYS A 34 4.11 -15.55 5.46
N ASP A 35 3.46 -16.70 5.60
CA ASP A 35 3.51 -17.79 4.62
C ASP A 35 2.26 -17.82 3.71
N TYR A 36 1.51 -16.73 3.67
CA TYR A 36 0.37 -16.58 2.78
C TYR A 36 0.83 -16.07 1.41
N THR A 37 0.49 -16.80 0.35
CA THR A 37 0.68 -16.34 -1.04
C THR A 37 -0.63 -15.70 -1.53
N PRO A 38 -0.63 -14.40 -1.88
CA PRO A 38 -1.81 -13.76 -2.44
C PRO A 38 -2.26 -14.42 -3.74
N GLU A 39 -3.57 -14.63 -3.90
CA GLU A 39 -4.13 -15.14 -5.15
C GLU A 39 -4.18 -14.05 -6.24
N ILE A 40 -4.26 -12.78 -5.84
CA ILE A 40 -4.34 -11.62 -6.73
C ILE A 40 -3.21 -10.67 -6.40
N HIS A 41 -2.42 -10.33 -7.42
CA HIS A 41 -1.40 -9.30 -7.38
C HIS A 41 -1.81 -8.17 -8.33
N GLY A 42 -1.75 -6.93 -7.85
CA GLY A 42 -2.11 -5.76 -8.64
C GLY A 42 -1.23 -4.57 -8.27
N ASN A 43 -0.97 -3.71 -9.26
CA ASN A 43 -0.30 -2.44 -9.04
C ASN A 43 -1.34 -1.37 -8.67
N ILE A 44 -1.00 -0.54 -7.70
CA ILE A 44 -1.78 0.66 -7.37
C ILE A 44 -1.30 1.80 -8.26
N GLY A 45 -2.23 2.56 -8.84
CA GLY A 45 -1.94 3.68 -9.73
C GLY A 45 -2.91 4.84 -9.54
N ILE A 46 -2.54 6.00 -10.10
CA ILE A 46 -3.39 7.19 -10.13
C ILE A 46 -4.19 7.15 -11.44
N ALA A 47 -5.52 7.06 -11.32
CA ALA A 47 -6.40 7.12 -12.48
C ALA A 47 -6.56 8.58 -12.95
N VAL A 48 -6.42 8.78 -14.27
CA VAL A 48 -6.66 10.06 -14.95
C VAL A 48 -7.68 9.87 -16.08
N GLU A 49 -8.20 10.97 -16.63
CA GLU A 49 -9.08 10.89 -17.80
C GLU A 49 -8.34 10.18 -18.95
N LYS A 50 -9.03 9.26 -19.64
CA LYS A 50 -8.42 8.38 -20.65
C LYS A 50 -7.66 9.12 -21.75
N ASN A 51 -8.14 10.30 -22.13
CA ASN A 51 -7.55 11.09 -23.21
C ASN A 51 -6.60 12.19 -22.70
N ASP A 52 -6.46 12.38 -21.38
CA ASP A 52 -5.54 13.35 -20.80
C ASP A 52 -4.14 12.76 -20.62
N ILE A 53 -3.48 12.58 -21.77
CA ILE A 53 -2.11 12.06 -21.84
C ILE A 53 -1.11 13.05 -21.23
N SER A 54 -1.42 14.35 -21.25
CA SER A 54 -0.54 15.38 -20.67
C SER A 54 -0.44 15.22 -19.16
N LEU A 55 -1.58 15.08 -18.47
CA LEU A 55 -1.61 14.86 -17.02
C LEU A 55 -0.99 13.52 -16.65
N LEU A 56 -1.27 12.46 -17.42
CA LEU A 56 -0.66 11.14 -17.23
C LEU A 56 0.87 11.23 -17.22
N ASN A 57 1.44 11.90 -18.22
CA ASN A 57 2.88 12.03 -18.37
C ASN A 57 3.50 12.86 -17.25
N ALA A 58 2.89 13.98 -16.89
CA ALA A 58 3.37 14.85 -15.81
C ALA A 58 3.38 14.13 -14.45
N LEU A 59 2.34 13.34 -14.14
CA LEU A 59 2.31 12.53 -12.92
C LEU A 59 3.39 11.45 -12.92
N ASN A 60 3.55 10.73 -14.04
CA ASN A 60 4.57 9.69 -14.16
C ASN A 60 5.99 10.25 -14.04
N GLU A 61 6.26 11.41 -14.63
CA GLU A 61 7.55 12.11 -14.50
C GLU A 61 7.87 12.40 -13.03
N LYS A 62 6.94 13.02 -12.30
CA LYS A 62 7.15 13.34 -10.88
C LYS A 62 7.27 12.11 -10.00
N ILE A 63 6.51 11.04 -10.28
CA ILE A 63 6.66 9.77 -9.57
C ILE A 63 8.06 9.18 -9.82
N ASN A 64 8.57 9.25 -11.05
CA ASN A 64 9.91 8.76 -11.37
C ASN A 64 11.02 9.59 -10.70
N GLU A 65 10.88 10.91 -10.64
CA GLU A 65 11.78 11.78 -9.87
C GLU A 65 11.80 11.39 -8.39
N MET A 66 10.63 11.20 -7.77
CA MET A 66 10.51 10.79 -6.36
C MET A 66 11.05 9.37 -6.09
N LYS A 67 11.02 8.48 -7.08
CA LYS A 67 11.66 7.16 -7.00
C LYS A 67 13.18 7.29 -7.01
N ALA A 68 13.71 8.14 -7.89
CA ALA A 68 15.15 8.32 -8.08
C ALA A 68 15.82 9.00 -6.89
N ASP A 69 15.17 10.01 -6.29
CA ASP A 69 15.71 10.76 -5.15
C ASP A 69 15.43 10.11 -3.79
N GLY A 70 14.58 9.06 -3.76
CA GLY A 70 14.21 8.33 -2.55
C GLY A 70 13.05 8.94 -1.75
N THR A 71 12.49 10.07 -2.19
CA THR A 71 11.34 10.73 -1.56
C THR A 71 10.14 9.78 -1.46
N LEU A 72 9.85 9.02 -2.53
CA LEU A 72 8.72 8.07 -2.52
C LEU A 72 8.91 6.98 -1.45
N TYR A 73 10.13 6.44 -1.34
CA TYR A 73 10.43 5.42 -0.34
C TYR A 73 10.33 5.97 1.09
N ALA A 74 10.76 7.22 1.32
CA ALA A 74 10.60 7.88 2.62
C ALA A 74 9.12 8.00 3.01
N ILE A 75 8.26 8.39 2.07
CA ILE A 75 6.80 8.46 2.28
C ILE A 75 6.24 7.07 2.61
N LEU A 76 6.59 6.04 1.84
CA LEU A 76 6.15 4.67 2.09
C LEU A 76 6.55 4.21 3.51
N ARG A 77 7.81 4.43 3.89
CA ARG A 77 8.33 4.06 5.22
C ARG A 77 7.63 4.76 6.37
N GLN A 78 7.34 6.05 6.22
CA GLN A 78 6.56 6.80 7.21
C GLN A 78 5.18 6.17 7.44
N ASN A 79 4.63 5.54 6.42
CA ASN A 79 3.32 4.91 6.44
C ASN A 79 3.34 3.40 6.78
N GLY A 80 4.48 2.87 7.24
CA GLY A 80 4.62 1.45 7.60
C GLY A 80 4.78 0.50 6.40
N LEU A 81 5.08 1.05 5.21
CA LEU A 81 5.27 0.33 3.96
C LEU A 81 6.76 0.20 3.62
N ASP A 82 7.08 -0.61 2.61
CA ASP A 82 8.47 -0.81 2.19
C ASP A 82 8.62 -0.85 0.65
N LYS A 83 9.80 -1.28 0.18
CA LYS A 83 10.12 -1.30 -1.25
C LYS A 83 9.21 -2.24 -2.06
N SER A 84 8.60 -3.24 -1.44
CA SER A 84 7.63 -4.11 -2.10
C SER A 84 6.35 -3.38 -2.51
N ASN A 85 6.09 -2.20 -1.94
CA ASN A 85 4.96 -1.33 -2.28
C ASN A 85 5.31 -0.24 -3.29
N MET A 86 6.54 -0.20 -3.81
CA MET A 86 6.88 0.74 -4.89
C MET A 86 6.27 0.27 -6.21
N PRO A 87 5.57 1.17 -6.95
CA PRO A 87 5.04 0.87 -8.28
C PRO A 87 6.14 0.87 -9.34
#